data_AF-A0A7K5G0T1-F1
#
_entry.id   AF-A0A7K5G0T1-F1
#
_cell.length_a   1.000
_cell.length_b   1.000
_cell.length_c   1.000
_cell.angle_alpha   90.00
_cell.angle_beta   90.00
_cell.angle_gamma   90.00
#
_symmetry.space_group_name_H-M   'P 1'
#
loop_
_entity.id
_entity.type
_entity.pdbx_description
1 polymer ?
#
loop_
_entity_poly.entity_id
_entity_poly.type
_entity_poly.pdbx_seq_one_letter_code
_entity_poly.pdbx_strand_id
1 'polypeptide(L)'
;LLIPTPRSSEEVLTAEDCENVYHLVYSAHRPVAVAAGEFLYKKLFSRRDPEDDGILKRRGRQSPNANLVKTLVFFFLESELHEHAAYLVDSMWDCATDLLKDWECMNSLLLEEPLNGEEPLTDRQESALIEIMLCTIRQAAECHPPVGRGTGKRVRSK
;
A
#
# COMPACT_ATOMS: atom_id res chain seq x y z
N LEU A 1 -21.09 10.34 31.22
CA LEU A 1 -20.59 9.30 30.29
C LEU A 1 -19.26 9.80 29.73
N LEU A 2 -18.14 9.25 30.22
CA LEU A 2 -16.81 9.55 29.69
C LEU A 2 -16.63 8.76 28.40
N ILE A 3 -16.52 9.48 27.28
CA ILE A 3 -16.11 8.91 25.99
C ILE A 3 -14.62 8.55 26.15
N PRO A 4 -14.19 7.29 25.98
CA PRO A 4 -12.78 6.99 25.90
C PRO A 4 -12.24 7.61 24.61
N THR A 5 -11.40 8.62 24.75
CA THR A 5 -10.49 9.06 23.68
C THR A 5 -9.66 7.86 23.24
N PRO A 6 -9.43 7.62 21.94
CA PRO A 6 -8.50 6.59 21.50
C PRO A 6 -7.11 7.00 21.99
N ARG A 7 -6.66 6.39 23.10
CA ARG A 7 -5.27 6.44 23.52
C ARG A 7 -4.44 5.92 22.34
N SER A 8 -3.32 6.58 22.06
CA SER A 8 -2.36 6.14 21.05
C SER A 8 -2.09 4.65 21.23
N SER A 9 -2.55 3.84 20.27
CA SER A 9 -2.37 2.39 20.28
C SER A 9 -0.90 1.97 20.14
N GLU A 10 0.01 2.93 19.94
CA GLU A 10 1.44 2.68 19.81
C GLU A 10 2.12 2.26 21.12
N GLU A 11 1.57 2.59 22.29
CA GLU A 11 2.20 2.20 23.58
C GLU A 11 1.82 0.79 24.06
N VAL A 12 0.85 0.13 23.41
CA VAL A 12 0.31 -1.16 23.89
C VAL A 12 0.77 -2.35 23.06
N LEU A 13 1.12 -2.15 21.79
CA LEU A 13 1.48 -3.23 20.87
C LEU A 13 2.99 -3.35 20.72
N THR A 14 3.50 -4.57 20.89
CA THR A 14 4.90 -4.89 20.61
C THR A 14 5.17 -4.93 19.09
N ALA A 15 6.44 -5.01 18.70
CA ALA A 15 6.80 -5.19 17.29
C ALA A 15 6.24 -6.49 16.71
N GLU A 16 6.28 -7.57 17.49
CA GLU A 16 5.74 -8.88 17.14
C GLU A 16 4.20 -8.82 16.96
N ASP A 17 3.49 -8.11 17.83
CA ASP A 17 2.05 -7.89 17.67
C ASP A 17 1.73 -7.17 16.36
N CYS A 18 2.54 -6.16 16.00
CA CYS A 18 2.36 -5.43 14.75
C CYS A 18 2.59 -6.32 13.53
N GLU A 19 3.64 -7.15 13.55
CA GLU A 19 3.97 -8.10 12.48
C GLU A 19 2.84 -9.12 12.27
N ASN A 20 2.29 -9.66 13.36
CA ASN A 20 1.14 -10.55 13.31
C ASN A 20 -0.09 -9.89 12.66
N VAL A 21 -0.33 -8.59 12.94
CA VAL A 21 -1.42 -7.84 12.29
C VAL A 21 -1.11 -7.59 10.82
N TYR A 22 0.13 -7.31 10.45
CA TYR A 22 0.53 -7.11 9.06
C TYR A 22 0.27 -8.34 8.20
N HIS A 23 0.51 -9.55 8.72
CA HIS A 23 0.19 -10.79 8.00
C HIS A 23 -1.29 -10.93 7.64
N LEU A 24 -2.19 -10.30 8.41
CA LEU A 24 -3.63 -10.35 8.17
C LEU A 24 -4.06 -9.59 6.90
N VAL A 25 -3.21 -8.73 6.32
CA VAL A 25 -3.49 -8.11 5.00
C VAL A 25 -3.63 -9.15 3.89
N TYR A 26 -3.21 -10.39 4.14
CA TYR A 26 -3.34 -11.51 3.23
C TYR A 26 -4.49 -12.47 3.57
N SER A 27 -5.33 -12.13 4.55
CA SER A 27 -6.48 -12.96 4.93
C SER A 27 -7.47 -13.15 3.77
N ALA A 28 -8.08 -14.34 3.66
CA ALA A 28 -9.18 -14.57 2.72
C ALA A 28 -10.45 -13.79 3.12
N HIS A 29 -10.60 -13.46 4.41
CA HIS A 29 -11.76 -12.71 4.89
C HIS A 29 -11.52 -11.19 4.71
N ARG A 30 -12.04 -10.63 3.61
CA ARG A 30 -11.81 -9.22 3.21
C ARG A 30 -12.00 -8.19 4.34
N PRO A 31 -13.03 -8.25 5.21
CA PRO A 31 -13.16 -7.29 6.31
C PRO A 31 -11.98 -7.29 7.28
N VAL A 32 -11.39 -8.46 7.57
CA VAL A 32 -10.18 -8.58 8.41
C VAL A 32 -8.98 -8.01 7.67
N ALA A 33 -8.85 -8.34 6.39
CA ALA A 33 -7.73 -7.89 5.58
C ALA A 33 -7.71 -6.36 5.39
N VAL A 34 -8.86 -5.74 5.17
CA VAL A 34 -9.01 -4.28 5.06
C VAL A 34 -8.69 -3.59 6.39
N ALA A 35 -9.17 -4.12 7.52
CA ALA A 35 -8.85 -3.57 8.84
C ALA A 35 -7.33 -3.64 9.12
N ALA A 36 -6.68 -4.74 8.74
CA ALA A 36 -5.23 -4.87 8.81
C ALA A 36 -4.50 -3.90 7.85
N GLY A 37 -5.05 -3.69 6.65
CA GLY A 37 -4.54 -2.73 5.67
C GLY A 37 -4.59 -1.28 6.18
N GLU A 38 -5.67 -0.90 6.86
CA GLU A 38 -5.77 0.39 7.54
C GLU A 38 -4.74 0.54 8.67
N PHE A 39 -4.53 -0.51 9.45
CA PHE A 39 -3.52 -0.51 10.51
C PHE A 39 -2.11 -0.35 9.93
N LEU A 40 -1.79 -1.14 8.89
CA LEU A 40 -0.54 -1.05 8.14
C LEU A 40 -0.31 0.36 7.57
N TYR A 41 -1.33 0.94 6.93
CA TYR A 41 -1.26 2.29 6.35
C TYR A 41 -0.98 3.36 7.43
N LYS A 42 -1.65 3.28 8.58
CA LYS A 42 -1.41 4.19 9.70
C LYS A 42 0.00 4.05 10.26
N LYS A 43 0.52 2.82 10.36
CA LYS A 43 1.80 2.56 11.02
C LYS A 43 3.01 2.85 10.15
N LEU A 44 2.97 2.50 8.86
CA LEU A 44 4.11 2.63 7.95
C LEU A 44 4.03 3.81 6.99
N PHE A 45 2.82 4.29 6.65
CA PHE A 45 2.63 5.26 5.56
C PHE A 45 2.14 6.63 6.02
N SER A 46 1.66 6.77 7.26
CA SER A 46 1.11 8.05 7.78
C SER A 46 2.15 8.96 8.44
N ARG A 47 3.43 8.57 8.48
CA ARG A 47 4.53 9.48 8.86
C ARG A 47 4.87 10.39 7.68
N ARG A 48 3.95 11.27 7.29
CA ARG A 48 4.26 12.39 6.40
C ARG A 48 4.95 13.47 7.23
N ASP A 49 6.17 13.84 6.86
CA ASP A 49 6.76 15.07 7.39
C ASP A 49 5.95 16.26 6.88
N PRO A 50 5.49 17.16 7.76
CA PRO A 50 4.67 18.32 7.39
C PRO A 50 5.43 19.41 6.61
N GLU A 51 6.70 19.20 6.24
CA GLU A 51 7.55 20.23 5.64
C GLU A 51 7.54 20.28 4.10
N ASP A 52 6.81 19.40 3.39
CA ASP A 52 6.83 19.34 1.91
C ASP A 52 5.75 20.18 1.21
N ASP A 53 5.15 21.17 1.88
CA ASP A 53 4.16 22.12 1.31
C ASP A 53 4.77 23.16 0.33
N GLY A 54 5.91 22.83 -0.29
CA GLY A 54 6.70 23.68 -1.18
C GLY A 54 6.34 23.58 -2.67
N ILE A 55 5.20 24.14 -3.08
CA ILE A 55 4.89 24.93 -4.31
C ILE A 55 5.28 24.39 -5.72
N LEU A 56 5.81 23.18 -5.90
CA LEU A 56 5.87 22.53 -7.23
C LEU A 56 5.16 21.18 -7.16
N LYS A 57 4.24 20.93 -8.12
CA LYS A 57 3.63 19.60 -8.31
C LYS A 57 4.73 18.63 -8.72
N ARG A 58 5.46 18.09 -7.76
CA ARG A 58 6.44 17.04 -7.98
C ARG A 58 5.69 15.79 -8.46
N ARG A 59 6.18 15.19 -9.55
CA ARG A 59 5.59 14.03 -10.21
C ARG A 59 6.67 12.98 -10.45
N GLY A 60 6.26 11.79 -10.87
CA GLY A 60 7.20 10.71 -11.13
C GLY A 60 8.01 10.38 -9.89
N ARG A 61 9.35 10.25 -10.04
CA ARG A 61 10.26 9.94 -8.92
C ARG A 61 10.28 11.00 -7.81
N GLN A 62 9.90 12.24 -8.13
CA GLN A 62 9.84 13.32 -7.14
C GLN A 62 8.50 13.37 -6.40
N SER A 63 7.52 12.54 -6.79
CA SER A 63 6.22 12.44 -6.12
C SER A 63 6.42 12.21 -4.62
N PRO A 64 5.60 12.83 -3.74
CA PRO A 64 5.61 12.51 -2.31
C PRO A 64 5.30 11.03 -2.03
N ASN A 65 4.73 10.32 -3.02
CA ASN A 65 4.45 8.89 -2.93
C ASN A 65 5.66 7.99 -3.26
N ALA A 66 6.76 8.51 -3.82
CA ALA A 66 7.86 7.66 -4.30
C ALA A 66 8.46 6.77 -3.19
N ASN A 67 8.72 7.35 -2.01
CA ASN A 67 9.21 6.59 -0.86
C ASN A 67 8.15 5.63 -0.32
N LEU A 68 6.87 6.02 -0.32
CA LEU A 68 5.78 5.16 0.10
C LEU A 68 5.61 3.95 -0.84
N VAL A 69 5.75 4.13 -2.15
CA VAL A 69 5.75 3.02 -3.12
C VAL A 69 6.90 2.06 -2.83
N LYS A 70 8.11 2.57 -2.58
CA LYS A 70 9.25 1.73 -2.18
C LYS A 70 8.97 0.98 -0.88
N THR A 71 8.41 1.63 0.15
CA THR A 71 8.02 0.98 1.40
C THR A 71 7.01 -0.15 1.16
N LEU A 72 6.05 0.03 0.25
CA LEU A 72 5.10 -1.01 -0.13
C LEU A 72 5.79 -2.20 -0.81
N VAL A 73 6.75 -1.93 -1.71
CA VAL A 73 7.56 -2.97 -2.36
C VAL A 73 8.37 -3.76 -1.33
N PHE A 74 9.06 -3.08 -0.41
CA PHE A 74 9.79 -3.73 0.68
C PHE A 74 8.85 -4.57 1.54
N PHE A 75 7.70 -4.04 1.95
CA PHE A 75 6.72 -4.78 2.72
C PHE A 75 6.25 -6.06 2.00
N PHE A 76 5.96 -5.97 0.70
CA PHE A 76 5.55 -7.12 -0.09
C PHE A 76 6.64 -8.20 -0.12
N LEU A 77 7.89 -7.80 -0.36
CA LEU A 77 9.02 -8.72 -0.44
C LEU A 77 9.37 -9.38 0.90
N GLU A 78 9.39 -8.61 1.99
CA GLU A 78 9.73 -9.09 3.34
C GLU A 78 8.63 -9.98 3.93
N SER A 79 7.38 -9.80 3.51
CA SER A 79 6.28 -10.60 4.06
C SER A 79 6.38 -12.08 3.72
N GLU A 80 6.97 -12.46 2.57
CA GLU A 80 7.13 -13.85 2.07
C GLU A 80 5.88 -14.77 2.14
N LEU A 81 4.70 -14.20 2.36
CA LEU A 81 3.46 -14.95 2.57
C LEU A 81 2.70 -15.24 1.27
N HIS A 82 2.87 -14.40 0.24
CA HIS A 82 2.14 -14.51 -1.02
C HIS A 82 3.05 -14.26 -2.21
N GLU A 83 2.87 -15.07 -3.26
CA GLU A 83 3.57 -14.89 -4.54
C GLU A 83 3.03 -13.69 -5.34
N HIS A 84 1.77 -13.30 -5.08
CA HIS A 84 1.08 -12.24 -5.83
C HIS A 84 0.61 -11.09 -4.93
N ALA A 85 0.70 -9.86 -5.43
CA ALA A 85 0.34 -8.66 -4.67
C ALA A 85 -1.17 -8.40 -4.59
N ALA A 86 -2.01 -9.19 -5.25
CA ALA A 86 -3.44 -8.92 -5.41
C ALA A 86 -4.18 -8.74 -4.08
N TYR A 87 -3.86 -9.55 -3.07
CA TYR A 87 -4.50 -9.49 -1.76
C TYR A 87 -4.00 -8.29 -0.93
N LEU A 88 -2.71 -7.97 -1.02
CA LEU A 88 -2.13 -6.78 -0.40
C LEU A 88 -2.78 -5.51 -0.96
N VAL A 89 -2.82 -5.40 -2.30
CA VAL A 89 -3.44 -4.27 -3.00
C VAL A 89 -4.91 -4.11 -2.63
N ASP A 90 -5.68 -5.21 -2.59
CA ASP A 90 -7.10 -5.15 -2.21
C ASP A 90 -7.31 -4.72 -0.76
N SER A 91 -6.46 -5.17 0.16
CA SER A 91 -6.53 -4.79 1.58
C SER A 91 -6.30 -3.30 1.80
N MET A 92 -5.43 -2.70 0.99
CA MET A 92 -5.09 -1.29 1.08
C MET A 92 -5.93 -0.41 0.15
N TRP A 93 -6.79 -1.01 -0.69
CA TRP A 93 -7.49 -0.31 -1.76
C TRP A 93 -8.26 0.91 -1.27
N ASP A 94 -8.99 0.75 -0.16
CA ASP A 94 -9.88 1.78 0.37
C ASP A 94 -9.12 2.86 1.16
N CYS A 95 -8.01 2.53 1.83
CA CYS A 95 -7.26 3.46 2.69
C CYS A 95 -6.07 4.16 2.00
N ALA A 96 -5.52 3.57 0.93
CA ALA A 96 -4.32 4.04 0.25
C ALA A 96 -4.55 4.28 -1.26
N THR A 97 -5.79 4.59 -1.68
CA THR A 97 -6.16 4.78 -3.10
C THR A 97 -5.21 5.74 -3.83
N ASP A 98 -4.85 6.87 -3.22
CA ASP A 98 -3.99 7.90 -3.85
C ASP A 98 -2.58 7.37 -4.13
N LEU A 99 -2.04 6.53 -3.24
CA LEU A 99 -0.76 5.86 -3.41
C LEU A 99 -0.85 4.78 -4.49
N LEU A 100 -1.85 3.91 -4.38
CA LEU A 100 -2.02 2.74 -5.26
C LEU A 100 -2.37 3.11 -6.70
N LYS A 101 -2.87 4.32 -6.95
CA LYS A 101 -3.20 4.83 -8.28
C LYS A 101 -2.18 5.82 -8.83
N ASP A 102 -1.09 6.10 -8.12
CA ASP A 102 0.00 6.94 -8.62
C ASP A 102 0.90 6.15 -9.59
N TRP A 103 0.30 5.72 -10.71
CA TRP A 103 0.99 4.94 -11.75
C TRP A 103 2.07 5.76 -12.46
N GLU A 104 1.93 7.08 -12.50
CA GLU A 104 2.98 7.98 -13.01
C GLU A 104 4.23 7.84 -12.12
N CYS A 105 4.07 7.89 -10.79
CA CYS A 105 5.17 7.61 -9.86
C CYS A 105 5.76 6.20 -10.03
N MET A 106 4.93 5.15 -10.09
CA MET A 106 5.41 3.78 -10.26
C MET A 106 6.19 3.61 -11.57
N ASN A 107 5.69 4.19 -12.66
CA ASN A 107 6.32 4.15 -13.98
C ASN A 107 7.67 4.89 -13.99
N SER A 108 7.74 6.08 -13.40
CA SER A 108 9.00 6.82 -13.28
C SER A 108 10.02 6.10 -12.40
N LEU A 109 9.59 5.41 -11.34
CA LEU A 109 10.49 4.60 -10.51
C LEU A 109 11.16 3.46 -11.29
N LEU A 110 10.48 2.90 -12.29
CA LEU A 110 10.97 1.80 -13.13
C LEU A 110 11.80 2.27 -14.33
N LEU A 111 11.53 3.45 -14.88
CA LEU A 111 12.09 3.87 -16.18
C LEU A 111 13.09 5.03 -16.10
N GLU A 112 12.94 5.94 -15.14
CA GLU A 112 13.80 7.11 -15.00
C GLU A 112 15.01 6.80 -14.13
N GLU A 113 16.15 7.46 -14.42
CA GLU A 113 17.36 7.33 -13.62
C GLU A 113 17.12 7.74 -12.15
N PRO A 114 17.75 7.05 -11.18
CA PRO A 114 17.68 7.42 -9.78
C PRO A 114 18.14 8.87 -9.57
N LEU A 115 17.51 9.56 -8.62
CA LEU A 115 17.95 10.88 -8.20
C LEU A 115 19.32 10.80 -7.51
N ASN A 116 20.05 11.92 -7.46
CA ASN A 116 21.35 11.95 -6.79
C ASN A 116 21.25 11.47 -5.33
N GLY A 117 21.98 10.40 -5.00
CA GLY A 117 21.98 9.79 -3.67
C GLY A 117 20.85 8.78 -3.42
N GLU A 118 19.99 8.53 -4.40
CA GLU A 118 18.96 7.51 -4.37
C GLU A 118 19.55 6.16 -4.83
N GLU A 119 19.38 5.11 -4.04
CA GLU A 119 19.74 3.76 -4.49
C GLU A 119 18.76 3.28 -5.58
N PRO A 120 19.28 2.70 -6.69
CA PRO A 120 18.44 2.10 -7.71
C PRO A 120 17.66 0.92 -7.15
N LEU A 121 16.51 0.63 -7.76
CA LEU A 121 15.78 -0.59 -7.46
C LEU A 121 16.60 -1.79 -7.94
N THR A 122 16.62 -2.85 -7.13
CA THR A 122 17.14 -4.15 -7.55
C THR A 122 16.13 -4.86 -8.45
N ASP A 123 16.57 -5.80 -9.29
CA ASP A 123 15.69 -6.59 -10.18
C ASP A 123 14.49 -7.23 -9.43
N ARG A 124 14.72 -7.66 -8.18
CA ARG A 124 13.66 -8.23 -7.32
C ARG A 124 12.63 -7.18 -6.91
N GLN A 125 13.09 -5.96 -6.60
CA GLN A 125 12.21 -4.83 -6.26
C GLN A 125 11.46 -4.31 -7.49
N GLU A 126 12.10 -4.26 -8.67
CA GLU A 126 11.42 -3.90 -9.92
C GLU A 126 10.33 -4.90 -10.27
N SER A 127 10.62 -6.20 -10.19
CA SER A 127 9.64 -7.27 -10.42
C SER A 127 8.44 -7.17 -9.47
N ALA A 128 8.71 -6.91 -8.19
CA ALA A 128 7.66 -6.68 -7.19
C ALA A 128 6.84 -5.41 -7.47
N LEU A 129 7.49 -4.31 -7.87
CA LEU A 129 6.80 -3.08 -8.23
C LEU A 129 5.91 -3.27 -9.47
N ILE A 130 6.36 -4.03 -10.47
CA ILE A 130 5.56 -4.38 -11.65
C ILE A 130 4.33 -5.21 -11.24
N GLU A 131 4.50 -6.21 -10.37
CA GLU A 131 3.38 -7.03 -9.87
C GLU A 131 2.34 -6.21 -9.09
N ILE A 132 2.81 -5.31 -8.21
CA ILE A 132 1.95 -4.37 -7.47
C ILE A 132 1.22 -3.45 -8.46
N MET A 133 1.95 -2.82 -9.39
CA MET A 133 1.38 -1.93 -10.40
C MET A 133 0.32 -2.66 -11.24
N LEU A 134 0.59 -3.88 -11.70
CA LEU A 134 -0.36 -4.69 -12.44
C LEU A 134 -1.63 -4.98 -11.62
N CYS A 135 -1.48 -5.35 -10.35
CA CYS A 135 -2.61 -5.59 -9.46
C CYS A 135 -3.46 -4.33 -9.25
N THR A 136 -2.84 -3.16 -9.09
CA THR A 136 -3.58 -1.90 -8.93
C THR A 136 -4.35 -1.49 -10.20
N ILE A 137 -3.73 -1.64 -11.38
CA ILE A 137 -4.38 -1.39 -12.67
C ILE A 137 -5.57 -2.32 -12.86
N ARG A 138 -5.36 -3.62 -12.60
CA ARG A 138 -6.42 -4.62 -12.73
C ARG A 138 -7.60 -4.33 -11.82
N GLN A 139 -7.35 -4.04 -10.54
CA GLN A 139 -8.43 -3.75 -9.60
C GLN A 139 -9.15 -2.42 -9.91
N ALA A 140 -8.44 -1.42 -10.43
CA ALA A 140 -9.06 -0.19 -10.94
C ALA A 140 -9.97 -0.44 -12.15
N ALA A 141 -9.49 -1.24 -13.12
CA ALA A 141 -10.20 -1.52 -14.36
C ALA A 141 -11.39 -2.47 -14.17
N GLU A 142 -11.18 -3.57 -13.44
CA GLU A 142 -12.19 -4.62 -13.21
C GLU A 142 -13.23 -4.21 -12.18
N CYS A 143 -12.90 -3.27 -11.29
CA CYS A 143 -13.83 -2.75 -10.30
C CYS A 143 -14.43 -3.85 -9.39
N HIS A 144 -13.70 -4.94 -9.15
CA HIS A 144 -14.05 -5.95 -8.17
C HIS A 144 -12.81 -6.44 -7.41
N PRO A 145 -12.96 -6.91 -6.16
CA PRO A 145 -11.86 -7.53 -5.42
C PRO A 145 -11.29 -8.76 -6.16
N PRO A 146 -10.08 -9.22 -5.81
CA PRO A 146 -9.51 -10.44 -6.35
C PRO A 146 -10.36 -11.68 -5.99
N VAL A 147 -10.10 -12.77 -6.69
CA VAL A 147 -10.71 -14.09 -6.42
C VAL A 147 -10.54 -14.43 -4.94
N GLY A 148 -11.57 -14.98 -4.31
CA GLY A 148 -11.56 -15.31 -2.87
C GLY A 148 -11.98 -14.15 -1.95
N ARG A 149 -12.04 -12.90 -2.44
CA ARG A 149 -12.48 -11.73 -1.66
C ARG A 149 -13.70 -10.98 -2.20
N GLY A 150 -14.19 -11.38 -3.37
CA GLY A 150 -15.44 -10.86 -3.92
C GLY A 150 -16.65 -11.31 -3.10
N THR A 151 -17.54 -10.37 -2.75
CA THR A 151 -18.92 -10.74 -2.39
C THR A 151 -19.67 -11.05 -3.68
N GLY A 152 -20.41 -12.16 -3.72
CA GLY A 152 -21.08 -12.64 -4.95
C GLY A 152 -21.80 -11.54 -5.72
N LYS A 153 -21.59 -11.51 -7.04
CA LYS A 153 -22.17 -10.61 -8.08
C LYS A 153 -22.91 -9.37 -7.53
N ARG A 154 -22.16 -8.34 -7.11
CA ARG A 154 -22.77 -7.01 -6.91
C ARG A 154 -23.00 -6.35 -8.27
N VAL A 155 -24.27 -6.19 -8.64
CA VAL A 155 -24.69 -5.33 -9.76
C VAL A 155 -24.35 -3.89 -9.39
N ARG A 156 -23.55 -3.21 -10.21
CA ARG A 156 -23.23 -1.79 -10.04
C ARG A 156 -24.25 -0.94 -10.80
N SER A 157 -24.85 0.03 -10.12
CA SER A 157 -25.64 1.11 -10.75
C SER A 157 -24.70 2.01 -11.56
N LYS A 158 -25.11 2.36 -12.78
CA LYS A 158 -24.42 3.30 -13.67
C LYS A 158 -24.42 4.72 -13.14
#